data_AF-A0A4Y2HVL4-F1
#
_entry.id   AF-A0A4Y2HVL4-F1
#
_cell.length_a   1.000
_cell.length_b   1.000
_cell.length_c   1.000
_cell.angle_alpha   90.00
_cell.angle_beta   90.00
_cell.angle_gamma   90.00
#
_symmetry.space_group_name_H-M   'P 1'
#
loop_
_entity.id
_entity.type
_entity.pdbx_description
1 polymer ?
#
loop_
_entity_poly.entity_id
_entity_poly.type
_entity_poly.pdbx_seq_one_letter_code
_entity_poly.pdbx_strand_id
1 'polypeptide(L)'
;MLDGRTPLHVYERITVTGVRYRDEILEPYVRLFRGAVGPEFILMDDNARPHRAILIEEFLESEDIRRMYWPARSPDLNPIERVWDALGRAIAIRNPFREPSRK
;
A
#
# COMPACT_ATOMS: atom_id res chain seq x y z
N MET A 1 1.42 13.10 -16.15
CA MET A 1 0.42 13.63 -15.20
C MET A 1 -0.22 12.42 -14.56
N LEU A 2 -0.04 12.20 -13.26
CA LEU A 2 -0.55 11.03 -12.56
C LEU A 2 -2.08 11.07 -12.63
N ASP A 3 -2.72 10.10 -13.28
CA ASP A 3 -4.19 10.01 -13.43
C ASP A 3 -4.89 9.57 -12.12
N GLY A 4 -4.21 9.74 -10.98
CA GLY A 4 -4.66 9.32 -9.67
C GLY A 4 -4.58 7.82 -9.40
N ARG A 5 -4.07 7.00 -10.35
CA ARG A 5 -3.95 5.55 -10.17
C ARG A 5 -2.50 5.15 -9.89
N THR A 6 -2.33 4.26 -8.92
CA THR A 6 -1.07 3.58 -8.66
C THR A 6 -1.15 2.13 -9.20
N PRO A 7 -0.02 1.52 -9.60
CA PRO A 7 0.01 0.11 -9.96
C PRO A 7 -0.47 -0.80 -8.82
N LEU A 8 -1.19 -1.88 -9.17
CA LEU A 8 -1.47 -2.99 -8.26
C LEU A 8 -0.33 -4.01 -8.33
N HIS A 9 0.46 -4.13 -7.26
CA HIS A 9 1.50 -5.15 -7.14
C HIS A 9 0.95 -6.42 -6.49
N VAL A 10 1.22 -7.58 -7.09
CA VAL A 10 0.81 -8.89 -6.55
C VAL A 10 2.05 -9.64 -6.10
N TYR A 11 2.15 -9.90 -4.80
CA TYR A 11 3.21 -10.73 -4.25
C TYR A 11 2.99 -12.20 -4.64
N GLU A 12 3.99 -12.82 -5.27
CA GLU A 12 3.94 -14.26 -5.61
C GLU A 12 3.96 -15.19 -4.38
N ARG A 13 4.49 -14.70 -3.26
CA ARG A 13 4.62 -15.43 -1.98
C ARG A 13 3.81 -14.74 -0.89
N ILE A 14 3.22 -15.54 -0.02
CA ILE A 14 2.18 -15.15 0.97
C ILE A 14 2.68 -14.15 2.03
N THR A 15 3.98 -14.12 2.34
CA THR A 15 4.52 -13.29 3.42
C THR A 15 5.21 -12.05 2.87
N VAL A 16 4.74 -10.87 3.31
CA VAL A 16 5.40 -9.59 3.08
C VAL A 16 6.27 -9.27 4.30
N THR A 17 7.58 -9.15 4.08
CA THR A 17 8.54 -8.68 5.10
C THR A 17 8.87 -7.22 4.86
N GLY A 18 9.51 -6.54 5.83
CA GLY A 18 9.97 -5.16 5.63
C GLY A 18 10.90 -5.03 4.42
N VAL A 19 11.82 -5.98 4.23
CA VAL A 19 12.72 -5.99 3.06
C VAL A 19 11.94 -6.05 1.74
N ARG A 20 10.97 -6.96 1.64
CA ARG A 20 10.13 -7.06 0.44
C ARG A 20 9.27 -5.82 0.22
N TYR A 21 8.76 -5.22 1.30
CA TYR A 21 8.01 -3.97 1.20
C TYR A 21 8.89 -2.83 0.66
N ARG A 22 10.14 -2.71 1.13
CA ARG A 22 11.10 -1.74 0.60
C ARG A 22 11.39 -2.00 -0.88
N ASP A 23 11.87 -3.20 -1.20
CA ASP A 23 12.45 -3.52 -2.52
C ASP A 23 11.37 -3.66 -3.61
N GLU A 24 10.18 -4.17 -3.26
CA GLU A 24 9.12 -4.41 -4.23
C GLU A 24 8.07 -3.29 -4.28
N ILE A 25 7.96 -2.44 -3.25
CA ILE A 25 6.94 -1.37 -3.18
C ILE A 25 7.54 0.03 -3.08
N LEU A 26 8.34 0.30 -2.04
CA LEU A 26 8.77 1.67 -1.76
C LEU A 26 9.75 2.19 -2.81
N GLU A 27 10.77 1.40 -3.14
CA GLU A 27 11.80 1.77 -4.09
C GLU A 27 11.28 1.92 -5.53
N PRO A 28 10.52 0.96 -6.10
CA PRO A 28 10.07 1.08 -7.48
C PRO A 28 8.89 2.04 -7.66
N TYR A 29 8.00 2.17 -6.68
CA TYR A 29 6.78 2.96 -6.82
C TYR A 29 6.79 4.23 -5.98
N VAL A 30 6.90 4.13 -4.65
CA VAL A 30 6.73 5.29 -3.77
C VAL A 30 7.77 6.37 -4.04
N ARG A 31 9.04 5.99 -4.24
CA ARG A 31 10.12 6.90 -4.62
C ARG A 31 9.85 7.61 -5.96
N LEU A 32 9.34 6.88 -6.95
CA LEU A 32 8.96 7.45 -8.24
C LEU A 32 7.83 8.49 -8.09
N PHE A 33 6.80 8.18 -7.30
CA PHE A 33 5.72 9.11 -7.01
C PHE A 33 6.19 10.33 -6.21
N ARG A 34 7.09 10.15 -5.24
CA ARG A 34 7.74 11.25 -4.51
C ARG A 34 8.49 12.19 -5.46
N GLY A 35 9.22 11.65 -6.44
CA GLY A 35 9.90 12.44 -7.46
C GLY A 35 8.95 13.17 -8.40
N ALA A 36 7.83 12.54 -8.78
CA ALA A 36 6.86 13.13 -9.70
C ALA A 36 5.95 14.20 -9.05
N VAL A 37 5.56 14.01 -7.79
CA VAL A 37 4.69 14.94 -7.04
C VAL A 37 5.51 16.07 -6.40
N GLY A 38 6.77 15.80 -6.03
CA GLY A 38 7.62 16.77 -5.36
C GLY A 38 7.37 16.84 -3.84
N PRO A 39 7.86 17.90 -3.17
CA PRO A 39 7.96 17.95 -1.70
C PRO A 39 6.63 17.85 -0.94
N GLU A 40 5.52 18.12 -1.62
CA GLU A 40 4.17 17.96 -1.07
C GLU A 40 3.66 16.51 -1.05
N PHE A 41 4.44 15.55 -1.56
CA PHE A 41 4.11 14.15 -1.45
C PHE A 41 4.09 13.70 0.01
N ILE A 42 3.02 13.00 0.39
CA ILE A 42 2.87 12.38 1.70
C ILE A 42 2.48 10.93 1.46
N LEU A 43 3.28 10.01 1.98
CA LEU A 43 2.95 8.58 2.00
C LEU A 43 1.87 8.33 3.07
N MET A 44 0.79 7.67 2.68
CA MET A 44 -0.18 7.11 3.60
C MET A 44 -0.12 5.59 3.53
N ASP A 45 0.06 4.96 4.69
CA ASP A 45 0.00 3.52 4.88
C ASP A 45 -0.70 3.19 6.21
N ASP A 46 -1.03 1.92 6.39
CA ASP A 46 -1.47 1.42 7.69
C ASP A 46 -0.26 1.10 8.59
N ASN A 47 -0.53 0.86 9.86
CA ASN A 47 0.49 0.48 10.85
C ASN A 47 0.86 -1.02 10.77
N ALA A 48 0.78 -1.66 9.60
CA ALA A 48 1.19 -3.07 9.48
C ALA A 48 2.66 -3.27 9.85
N ARG A 49 2.99 -4.44 10.43
CA ARG A 49 4.35 -4.72 10.95
C ARG A 49 5.47 -4.47 9.93
N PRO A 50 5.36 -4.87 8.65
CA PRO A 50 6.40 -4.60 7.66
C PRO A 50 6.62 -3.10 7.41
N HIS A 51 5.56 -2.28 7.44
CA HIS A 51 5.62 -0.84 7.17
C HIS A 51 6.27 -0.04 8.31
N ARG A 52 6.31 -0.62 9.51
CA ARG A 52 6.87 -0.03 10.73
C ARG A 52 8.20 -0.64 11.13
N ALA A 53 8.84 -1.41 10.25
CA ALA A 53 10.19 -1.91 10.49
C ALA A 53 11.20 -0.76 10.43
N ILE A 54 12.28 -0.84 11.23
CA ILE A 54 13.32 0.19 11.31
C ILE A 54 13.88 0.53 9.92
N LEU A 55 14.15 -0.49 9.10
CA LEU A 55 14.66 -0.32 7.73
C LEU A 55 13.73 0.51 6.83
N ILE A 56 12.43 0.54 7.12
CA ILE A 56 11.46 1.36 6.39
C ILE A 56 11.55 2.81 6.85
N GLU A 57 11.66 3.06 8.15
CA GLU A 57 11.86 4.42 8.66
C GLU A 57 13.14 5.05 8.08
N GLU A 58 14.24 4.31 8.10
CA GLU A 58 15.53 4.74 7.53
C GLU A 58 15.41 5.04 6.03
N PHE A 59 14.70 4.21 5.27
CA PHE A 59 14.47 4.44 3.84
C PHE A 59 13.67 5.72 3.61
N LEU A 60 12.55 5.90 4.32
CA LEU A 60 11.69 7.09 4.17
C LEU A 60 12.44 8.38 4.53
N GLU A 61 13.29 8.34 5.57
CA GLU A 61 14.15 9.47 5.93
C GLU A 61 15.17 9.77 4.83
N SER A 62 15.85 8.74 4.29
CA SER A 62 16.85 8.93 3.23
C SER A 62 16.29 9.49 1.92
N GLU A 63 15.03 9.21 1.63
CA GLU A 63 14.33 9.66 0.41
C GLU A 63 13.50 10.93 0.63
N ASP A 64 13.58 11.56 1.82
CA ASP A 64 12.78 12.73 2.20
C ASP A 64 11.27 12.51 1.94
N ILE A 65 10.78 11.35 2.35
CA ILE A 65 9.37 10.96 2.22
C ILE A 65 8.69 11.17 3.56
N ARG A 66 7.81 12.17 3.62
CA ARG A 66 6.92 12.38 4.77
C ARG A 66 5.85 11.30 4.80
N ARG A 67 5.66 10.69 5.97
CA ARG A 67 4.57 9.73 6.21
C ARG A 67 3.48 10.35 7.07
N MET A 68 2.23 10.14 6.67
CA MET A 68 1.06 10.57 7.43
C MET A 68 0.96 9.77 8.75
N TYR A 69 0.60 10.45 9.85
CA TYR A 69 0.18 9.75 11.05
C TYR A 69 -1.14 9.01 10.79
N TRP A 70 -1.19 7.73 11.12
CA TRP A 70 -2.40 6.93 10.96
C TRP A 70 -2.81 6.27 12.29
N PRO A 71 -4.07 6.42 12.73
CA PRO A 71 -4.54 5.74 13.95
C PRO A 71 -4.62 4.22 13.76
N ALA A 72 -4.27 3.48 14.80
CA ALA A 72 -4.34 2.02 14.76
C ALA A 72 -5.80 1.54 14.60
N ARG A 73 -5.98 0.41 13.89
CA ARG A 73 -7.30 -0.26 13.71
C ARG A 73 -8.40 0.65 13.13
N SER A 74 -8.03 1.57 12.25
CA SER A 74 -8.97 2.50 11.60
C SER A 74 -9.06 2.23 10.09
N PRO A 75 -9.59 1.07 9.67
CA PRO A 75 -9.76 0.75 8.25
C PRO A 75 -10.84 1.63 7.60
N ASP A 76 -11.83 2.08 8.38
CA ASP A 76 -12.90 2.98 7.94
C ASP A 76 -12.39 4.32 7.42
N LEU A 77 -11.25 4.77 7.92
CA LEU A 77 -10.59 5.99 7.48
C LEU A 77 -9.77 5.78 6.20
N ASN A 78 -9.40 4.53 5.86
CA ASN A 78 -8.45 4.25 4.78
C ASN A 78 -9.18 4.23 3.42
N PRO A 79 -8.96 5.21 2.53
CA PRO A 79 -9.69 5.29 1.27
C PRO A 79 -9.46 4.07 0.37
N ILE A 80 -8.34 3.35 0.52
CA ILE A 80 -8.03 2.17 -0.29
C ILE A 80 -8.99 1.00 0.01
N GLU A 81 -9.58 0.93 1.20
CA GLU A 81 -10.52 -0.14 1.56
C GLU A 81 -11.76 -0.12 0.66
N ARG A 82 -12.23 1.07 0.29
CA ARG A 82 -13.35 1.21 -0.67
C ARG A 82 -12.98 0.70 -2.06
N VAL A 83 -11.72 0.89 -2.47
CA VAL A 83 -11.19 0.38 -3.74
C VAL A 83 -11.08 -1.14 -3.70
N TRP A 84 -10.59 -1.70 -2.59
CA TRP A 84 -10.52 -3.14 -2.38
C TRP A 84 -11.90 -3.80 -2.37
N ASP A 85 -12.87 -3.20 -1.71
CA ASP A 85 -14.26 -3.67 -1.71
C ASP A 85 -14.86 -3.69 -3.11
N ALA A 86 -14.62 -2.63 -3.90
CA ALA A 86 -15.08 -2.57 -5.29
C ALA A 86 -14.42 -3.65 -6.15
N LEU A 87 -13.11 -3.86 -5.99
CA LEU A 87 -12.37 -4.91 -6.67
C LEU A 87 -12.88 -6.30 -6.29
N GLY A 88 -13.10 -6.55 -4.99
CA GLY A 88 -13.64 -7.82 -4.47
C GLY A 88 -15.01 -8.15 -5.05
N ARG A 89 -15.93 -7.18 -5.12
CA ARG A 89 -17.23 -7.36 -5.77
C ARG A 89 -17.09 -7.69 -7.27
N ALA A 90 -16.22 -6.98 -7.97
CA ALA A 90 -15.98 -7.23 -9.39
C ALA A 90 -15.41 -8.64 -9.64
N ILE A 91 -14.52 -9.12 -8.77
CA ILE A 91 -13.98 -10.49 -8.82
C ILE A 91 -15.09 -11.52 -8.56
N ALA A 92 -15.92 -11.31 -7.53
CA ALA A 92 -17.02 -12.22 -7.19
C ALA A 92 -18.04 -12.37 -8.34
N ILE A 93 -18.38 -11.27 -9.02
CA ILE A 93 -19.25 -11.29 -10.20
C ILE A 93 -18.63 -12.12 -11.34
N ARG A 94 -17.31 -12.02 -11.54
CA ARG A 94 -16.58 -12.76 -12.58
C ARG A 94 -16.36 -14.23 -12.23
N ASN A 95 -16.42 -14.61 -10.95
CA ASN A 95 -16.21 -15.97 -10.48
C ASN A 95 -17.29 -16.38 -9.44
N PRO A 96 -18.52 -16.66 -9.89
CA PRO A 96 -19.67 -16.88 -9.00
C PRO A 96 -19.60 -18.17 -8.16
N PHE A 97 -18.61 -19.03 -8.39
CA PHE A 97 -18.50 -20.36 -7.75
C PHE A 97 -17.42 -20.46 -6.66
N ARG A 98 -16.75 -19.36 -6.29
CA ARG A 98 -15.89 -19.36 -5.08
C ARG A 98 -16.76 -19.05 -3.86
N GLU A 99 -17.04 -20.06 -3.04
CA GLU A 99 -17.62 -19.86 -1.71
C GLU A 99 -16.77 -18.85 -0.91
N PRO A 100 -17.38 -17.98 -0.10
CA PRO A 100 -16.63 -17.07 0.74
C PRO A 100 -15.86 -17.87 1.78
N SER A 101 -14.53 -17.72 1.78
CA SER A 101 -13.67 -18.21 2.86
C SER A 101 -14.17 -17.63 4.18
N ARG A 102 -14.66 -18.49 5.08
CA ARG A 102 -15.03 -18.10 6.45
C ARG A 102 -13.78 -17.52 7.14
N LYS A 103 -13.94 -16.29 7.66
CA LYS A 103 -13.00 -15.68 8.61
C LYS A 103 -12.98 -16.47 9.92
#